data_AF-A0A267DP52-F1
#
_entry.id   AF-A0A267DP52-F1
#
_cell.length_a   1.000
_cell.length_b   1.000
_cell.length_c   1.000
_cell.angle_alpha   90.00
_cell.angle_beta   90.00
_cell.angle_gamma   90.00
#
_symmetry.space_group_name_H-M   'P 1'
#
loop_
_entity.id
_entity.type
_entity.pdbx_description
1 polymer ?
#
loop_
_entity_poly.entity_id
_entity_poly.type
_entity_poly.pdbx_seq_one_letter_code
_entity_poly.pdbx_strand_id
1 'polypeptide(L)'
;YQSKAKKLFRRLNSTSPSRCSLESGAYTFHYQIDSGVCYLALAGCNFSKRLAFSYLDDLRREFANQFDTVRVDSVARPYHFIEFEQYIKKARRSFVDSRANRNLAMLGAELQDVQRIMVENMDEVLARGESLATLDDKASHLSLLSRRYRDDAAYLNLRSVYARYGIACIVILMLFCYIYFKFLW
;
A
#
# COMPACT_ATOMS: atom_id res chain seq x y z
N TYR A 1 8.20 -6.35 -0.26
CA TYR A 1 8.71 -5.20 0.53
C TYR A 1 8.35 -3.83 -0.03
N GLN A 2 8.32 -3.58 -1.35
CA GLN A 2 7.96 -2.27 -1.92
C GLN A 2 6.53 -1.79 -1.54
N SER A 3 5.53 -2.68 -1.57
CA SER A 3 4.16 -2.37 -1.14
C SER A 3 4.11 -1.97 0.34
N LYS A 4 4.84 -2.71 1.20
CA LYS A 4 4.99 -2.40 2.63
C LYS A 4 5.66 -1.03 2.84
N ALA A 5 6.69 -0.68 2.07
CA ALA A 5 7.32 0.65 2.12
C ALA A 5 6.34 1.77 1.74
N LYS A 6 5.56 1.59 0.66
CA LYS A 6 4.51 2.56 0.26
C LYS A 6 3.44 2.71 1.35
N LYS A 7 3.02 1.60 1.97
CA LYS A 7 2.09 1.64 3.11
C LYS A 7 2.70 2.40 4.29
N LEU A 8 3.98 2.16 4.62
CA LEU A 8 4.69 2.88 5.67
C LEU A 8 4.69 4.39 5.43
N PHE A 9 5.05 4.85 4.23
CA PHE A 9 5.00 6.30 3.92
C PHE A 9 3.62 6.93 4.09
N ARG A 10 2.54 6.16 3.89
CA ARG A 10 1.16 6.63 4.14
C ARG A 10 0.79 6.66 5.62
N ARG A 11 1.55 5.98 6.49
CA ARG A 11 1.33 5.94 7.95
C ARG A 11 2.14 6.97 8.71
N LEU A 12 3.30 7.35 8.19
CA LEU A 12 4.14 8.36 8.82
C LEU A 12 3.42 9.71 8.88
N ASN A 13 3.51 10.36 10.03
CA ASN A 13 2.89 11.65 10.34
C ASN A 13 3.78 12.44 11.32
N SER A 14 3.34 13.62 11.76
CA SER A 14 4.11 14.49 12.66
C SER A 14 4.37 13.91 14.05
N THR A 15 3.60 12.91 14.49
CA THR A 15 3.81 12.23 15.78
C THR A 15 4.67 10.98 15.66
N SER A 16 5.03 10.59 14.43
CA SER A 16 5.89 9.44 14.17
C SER A 16 7.32 9.75 14.65
N PRO A 17 8.02 8.77 15.27
CA PRO A 17 9.39 8.99 15.71
C PRO A 17 10.31 9.34 14.55
N SER A 18 11.20 10.31 14.77
CA SER A 18 12.11 10.83 13.73
C SER A 18 13.13 9.80 13.25
N ARG A 19 13.46 8.79 14.07
CA ARG A 19 14.31 7.65 13.71
C ARG A 19 13.72 6.37 14.26
N CYS A 20 13.53 5.36 13.42
CA CYS A 20 13.00 4.08 13.86
C CYS A 20 13.46 2.94 12.94
N SER A 21 13.55 1.73 13.51
CA SER A 21 13.77 0.48 12.79
C SER A 21 12.51 -0.38 12.88
N LEU A 22 12.00 -0.84 11.73
CA LEU A 22 10.82 -1.68 11.66
C LEU A 22 11.17 -3.08 11.19
N GLU A 23 10.99 -4.06 12.06
CA GLU A 23 11.28 -5.46 11.77
C GLU A 23 10.17 -6.07 10.91
N SER A 24 10.55 -6.74 9.82
CA SER A 24 9.62 -7.42 8.91
C SER A 24 10.20 -8.76 8.45
N GLY A 25 10.28 -9.71 9.38
CA GLY A 25 10.81 -11.05 9.12
C GLY A 25 12.32 -11.03 8.89
N ALA A 26 12.80 -11.51 7.74
CA ALA A 26 14.23 -11.57 7.41
C ALA A 26 14.88 -10.20 7.12
N TYR A 27 14.10 -9.12 7.09
CA TYR A 27 14.57 -7.79 6.76
C TYR A 27 14.06 -6.76 7.76
N THR A 28 14.81 -5.67 7.88
CA THR A 28 14.51 -4.54 8.74
C THR A 28 14.50 -3.27 7.91
N PHE A 29 13.42 -2.49 8.02
CA PHE A 29 13.37 -1.15 7.47
C PHE A 29 14.01 -0.20 8.48
N HIS A 30 14.92 0.65 8.04
CA HIS A 30 15.45 1.74 8.83
C HIS A 30 15.02 3.04 8.18
N TYR A 31 14.44 3.95 8.96
CA TYR A 31 14.07 5.25 8.43
C TYR A 31 14.49 6.39 9.34
N GLN A 32 14.73 7.54 8.73
CA GLN A 32 14.96 8.82 9.38
C GLN A 32 14.10 9.89 8.71
N ILE A 33 13.44 10.72 9.50
CA ILE A 33 12.65 11.86 9.03
C ILE A 33 13.40 13.13 9.42
N ASP A 34 13.62 14.01 8.45
CA ASP A 34 14.23 15.32 8.64
C ASP A 34 13.61 16.33 7.67
N SER A 35 13.24 17.52 8.16
CA SER A 35 12.68 18.61 7.34
C SER A 35 11.56 18.18 6.37
N GLY A 36 10.64 17.32 6.81
CA GLY A 36 9.52 16.83 6.00
C GLY A 36 9.87 15.71 5.00
N VAL A 37 11.13 15.29 4.93
CA VAL A 37 11.62 14.22 4.06
C VAL A 37 11.90 12.96 4.86
N CYS A 38 11.40 11.82 4.39
CA CYS A 38 11.67 10.52 4.97
C CYS A 38 12.69 9.74 4.14
N TYR A 39 13.85 9.47 4.73
CA TYR A 39 14.92 8.65 4.19
C TYR A 39 14.71 7.22 4.68
N LEU A 40 14.55 6.26 3.77
CA LEU A 40 14.21 4.86 4.07
C LEU A 40 15.21 3.91 3.42
N ALA A 41 15.72 2.95 4.19
CA ALA A 41 16.53 1.85 3.71
C ALA A 41 15.93 0.51 4.18
N LEU A 42 16.07 -0.52 3.34
CA LEU A 42 15.76 -1.90 3.69
C LEU A 42 17.06 -2.70 3.74
N ALA A 43 17.33 -3.34 4.86
CA ALA A 43 18.51 -4.17 5.05
C ALA A 43 18.11 -5.55 5.61
N GLY A 44 18.99 -6.54 5.48
CA GLY A 44 18.79 -7.83 6.17
C GLY A 44 18.79 -7.63 7.68
N CYS A 45 18.09 -8.48 8.43
CA CYS A 45 17.97 -8.34 9.89
C CYS A 45 19.32 -8.33 10.63
N ASN A 46 20.34 -8.99 10.06
CA ASN A 46 21.70 -9.04 10.63
C ASN A 46 22.58 -7.84 10.23
N PHE A 47 22.08 -6.91 9.42
CA PHE A 47 22.84 -5.73 9.02
C PHE A 47 22.98 -4.75 10.19
N SER A 48 24.15 -4.14 10.33
CA SER A 48 24.40 -3.23 11.45
C SER A 48 23.48 -2.00 11.38
N LYS A 49 22.64 -1.84 12.41
CA LYS A 49 21.79 -0.66 12.60
C LYS A 49 22.60 0.63 12.52
N ARG A 50 23.79 0.65 13.12
CA ARG A 50 24.69 1.82 13.09
C ARG A 50 25.09 2.18 11.66
N LEU A 51 25.44 1.19 10.83
CA LEU A 51 25.77 1.43 9.43
C LEU A 51 24.55 1.88 8.62
N ALA A 52 23.37 1.31 8.89
CA ALA A 52 22.14 1.71 8.21
C ALA A 52 21.80 3.18 8.47
N PHE A 53 21.85 3.64 9.72
CA PHE A 53 21.60 5.05 10.04
C PHE A 53 22.72 5.98 9.59
N SER A 54 23.97 5.51 9.56
CA SER A 54 25.06 6.28 8.96
C SER A 54 24.85 6.50 7.46
N TYR A 55 24.36 5.49 6.76
CA TYR A 55 23.99 5.60 5.35
C TYR A 55 22.83 6.59 5.15
N LEU A 56 21.78 6.51 5.99
CA LEU A 56 20.66 7.44 5.90
C LEU A 56 21.06 8.89 6.20
N ASP A 57 22.00 9.11 7.13
CA ASP A 57 22.48 10.45 7.45
C ASP A 57 23.36 11.03 6.33
N ASP A 58 24.18 10.21 5.68
CA ASP A 58 24.94 10.58 4.47
C ASP A 58 24.00 11.01 3.33
N LEU A 59 22.96 10.21 3.06
CA LEU A 59 21.92 10.58 2.08
C LEU A 59 21.22 11.88 2.43
N ARG A 60 20.90 12.08 3.71
CA ARG A 60 20.21 13.29 4.19
C ARG A 60 21.05 14.53 3.97
N ARG A 61 22.32 14.50 4.36
CA ARG A 61 23.26 15.62 4.18
C ARG A 61 23.43 15.96 2.71
N GLU A 62 23.67 14.96 1.86
CA GLU A 62 23.85 15.21 0.44
C GLU A 62 22.57 15.72 -0.22
N PHE A 63 21.42 15.14 0.12
CA PHE A 63 20.14 15.60 -0.41
C PHE A 63 19.86 17.05 -0.01
N ALA A 64 20.12 17.42 1.24
CA ALA A 64 20.02 18.80 1.69
C ALA A 64 20.98 19.71 0.91
N ASN A 65 22.25 19.32 0.75
CA ASN A 65 23.23 20.12 0.01
C ASN A 65 22.87 20.32 -1.47
N GLN A 66 22.35 19.29 -2.14
CA GLN A 66 22.04 19.33 -3.56
C GLN A 66 20.72 20.07 -3.85
N PHE A 67 19.75 20.00 -2.94
CA PHE A 67 18.38 20.49 -3.16
C PHE A 67 17.93 21.58 -2.18
N ASP A 68 18.85 22.21 -1.44
CA ASP A 68 18.57 23.25 -0.44
C ASP A 68 17.69 24.40 -0.98
N THR A 69 17.86 24.73 -2.25
CA THR A 69 17.13 25.80 -2.93
C THR A 69 15.71 25.41 -3.38
N VAL A 70 15.38 24.12 -3.37
CA VAL A 70 14.10 23.59 -3.80
C VAL A 70 13.23 23.34 -2.59
N ARG A 71 12.09 24.02 -2.50
CA ARG A 71 11.07 23.69 -1.50
C ARG A 71 10.48 22.32 -1.82
N VAL A 72 10.95 21.28 -1.13
CA VAL A 72 10.47 19.91 -1.30
C VAL A 72 8.94 19.81 -1.20
N ASP A 73 8.34 20.59 -0.30
CA ASP A 73 6.88 20.66 -0.12
C ASP A 73 6.10 21.18 -1.33
N SER A 74 6.75 21.91 -2.25
CA SER A 74 6.10 22.46 -3.44
C SER A 74 6.05 21.48 -4.62
N VAL A 75 6.70 20.32 -4.48
CA VAL A 75 6.84 19.34 -5.56
C VAL A 75 5.61 18.43 -5.61
N ALA A 76 4.84 18.53 -6.70
CA ALA A 76 3.66 17.69 -6.92
C ALA A 76 3.92 16.40 -7.73
N ARG A 77 5.03 16.34 -8.49
CA ARG A 77 5.33 15.22 -9.39
C ARG A 77 6.08 14.10 -8.67
N PRO A 78 5.64 12.82 -8.79
CA PRO A 78 6.42 11.69 -8.30
C PRO A 78 7.81 11.65 -8.94
N TYR A 79 8.83 11.29 -8.15
CA TYR A 79 10.23 11.15 -8.61
C TYR A 79 10.85 12.42 -9.21
N HIS A 80 10.44 13.60 -8.75
CA HIS A 80 11.04 14.87 -9.18
C HIS A 80 12.57 14.90 -9.02
N PHE A 81 13.09 14.27 -7.95
CA PHE A 81 14.51 14.23 -7.61
C PHE A 81 15.23 12.96 -8.13
N ILE A 82 14.82 12.43 -9.30
CA ILE A 82 15.36 11.17 -9.83
C ILE A 82 16.88 11.21 -10.07
N GLU A 83 17.45 12.39 -10.32
CA GLU A 83 18.89 12.57 -10.50
C GLU A 83 19.72 12.18 -9.26
N PHE A 84 19.13 12.26 -8.06
CA PHE A 84 19.75 11.83 -6.81
C PHE A 84 20.02 10.31 -6.77
N GLU A 85 19.40 9.52 -7.65
CA GLU A 85 19.60 8.06 -7.74
C GLU A 85 21.09 7.69 -7.96
N GLN A 86 21.84 8.50 -8.70
CA GLN A 86 23.27 8.25 -8.94
C GLN A 86 24.06 8.29 -7.63
N TYR A 87 23.76 9.26 -6.77
CA TYR A 87 24.37 9.37 -5.46
C TYR A 87 23.96 8.21 -4.55
N ILE A 88 22.65 7.88 -4.49
CA ILE A 88 22.13 6.74 -3.71
C ILE A 88 22.90 5.45 -4.04
N LYS A 89 23.13 5.18 -5.34
CA LYS A 89 23.89 4.01 -5.80
C LYS A 89 25.36 4.05 -5.38
N LYS A 90 26.01 5.20 -5.48
CA LYS A 90 27.41 5.41 -5.08
C LYS A 90 27.57 5.21 -3.57
N ALA A 91 26.76 5.89 -2.76
CA ALA A 91 26.77 5.79 -1.31
C ALA A 91 26.51 4.33 -0.87
N ARG A 92 25.48 3.67 -1.44
CA ARG A 92 25.18 2.27 -1.12
C ARG A 92 26.37 1.34 -1.31
N ARG A 93 27.13 1.49 -2.40
CA ARG A 93 28.33 0.65 -2.65
C ARG A 93 29.38 0.86 -1.57
N SER A 94 29.60 2.10 -1.14
CA SER A 94 30.55 2.45 -0.08
C SER A 94 30.20 1.80 1.26
N PHE A 95 28.92 1.82 1.66
CA PHE A 95 28.46 1.27 2.94
C PHE A 95 28.33 -0.27 2.97
N VAL A 96 28.14 -0.91 1.81
CA VAL A 96 28.07 -2.37 1.70
C VAL A 96 29.47 -2.99 1.62
N ASP A 97 30.45 -2.30 1.03
CA ASP A 97 31.82 -2.80 0.94
C ASP A 97 32.51 -2.81 2.32
N SER A 98 32.75 -4.01 2.84
CA SER A 98 33.36 -4.24 4.15
C SER A 98 34.79 -3.67 4.26
N ARG A 99 35.49 -3.44 3.14
CA ARG A 99 36.83 -2.85 3.15
C ARG A 99 36.80 -1.32 3.36
N ALA A 100 35.79 -0.64 2.83
CA ALA A 100 35.56 0.79 3.03
C ALA A 100 34.99 1.11 4.42
N ASN A 101 34.24 0.17 5.01
CA ASN A 101 33.62 0.31 6.34
C ASN A 101 34.59 0.58 7.49
N ARG A 102 35.86 0.13 7.40
CA ARG A 102 36.88 0.42 8.45
C ARG A 102 37.22 1.91 8.55
N ASN A 103 37.17 2.64 7.45
CA ASN A 103 37.44 4.09 7.44
C ASN A 103 36.19 4.90 7.83
N LEU A 104 34.98 4.43 7.47
CA LEU A 104 33.71 5.03 7.86
C LEU A 104 33.43 4.91 9.37
N ALA A 105 33.87 3.82 10.01
CA ALA A 105 33.79 3.66 11.46
C ALA A 105 34.53 4.77 12.24
N MET A 106 35.58 5.35 11.65
CA MET A 106 36.38 6.43 12.21
C MET A 106 35.73 7.82 12.00
N LEU A 107 34.92 7.98 10.94
CA LEU A 107 34.12 9.19 10.67
C LEU A 107 32.85 9.30 11.55
N GLY A 108 32.52 8.22 12.28
CA GLY A 108 31.32 8.10 13.10
C GLY A 108 31.40 8.72 14.50
N ALA A 109 32.11 9.84 14.69
CA ALA A 109 32.11 10.57 15.97
C ALA A 109 30.73 11.21 16.29
N GLU A 110 29.86 11.37 15.28
CA GLU A 110 28.57 12.05 15.40
C GLU A 110 27.37 11.09 15.58
N LEU A 111 27.57 9.77 15.46
CA LEU A 111 26.53 8.75 15.67
C LEU A 111 26.61 8.16 17.08
N GLN A 112 26.59 9.01 18.10
CA GLN A 112 26.73 8.57 19.50
C GLN A 112 25.48 7.84 20.04
N ASP A 113 24.35 7.82 19.31
CA ASP A 113 23.06 7.52 19.94
C ASP A 113 22.15 6.52 19.21
N VAL A 114 22.76 5.58 18.49
CA VAL A 114 22.02 4.49 17.80
C VAL A 114 21.21 3.63 18.79
N GLN A 115 21.60 3.59 20.06
CA GLN A 115 20.92 2.83 21.11
C GLN A 115 19.52 3.38 21.45
N ARG A 116 19.26 4.67 21.25
CA ARG A 116 17.95 5.30 21.50
C ARG A 116 16.96 5.14 20.35
N ILE A 117 17.38 4.51 19.24
CA ILE A 117 16.53 4.31 18.08
C ILE A 117 15.48 3.24 18.38
N MET A 118 14.22 3.66 18.31
CA MET A 118 13.06 2.79 18.50
C MET A 118 13.09 1.62 17.51
N VAL A 119 12.71 0.44 18.00
CA VAL A 119 12.50 -0.76 17.19
C VAL A 119 11.07 -1.21 17.39
N GLU A 120 10.32 -1.36 16.31
CA GLU A 120 8.95 -1.86 16.34
C GLU A 120 8.74 -2.93 15.26
N ASN A 121 7.68 -3.73 15.40
CA ASN A 121 7.28 -4.64 14.35
C ASN A 121 6.55 -3.88 13.23
N MET A 122 6.96 -4.11 11.98
CA MET A 122 6.34 -3.45 10.83
C MET A 122 4.85 -3.79 10.71
N ASP A 123 4.46 -5.04 10.94
CA ASP A 123 3.09 -5.47 10.76
C ASP A 123 2.17 -4.84 11.82
N GLU A 124 2.68 -4.60 13.04
CA GLU A 124 1.96 -3.84 14.08
C GLU A 124 1.77 -2.37 13.68
N VAL A 125 2.82 -1.71 13.19
CA VAL A 125 2.75 -0.31 12.74
C VAL A 125 1.78 -0.14 11.58
N LEU A 126 1.75 -1.11 10.65
CA LEU A 126 0.79 -1.10 9.54
C LEU A 126 -0.64 -1.37 10.00
N ALA A 127 -0.83 -2.29 10.96
CA ALA A 127 -2.13 -2.69 11.49
C ALA A 127 -2.83 -1.57 12.27
N ARG A 128 -2.08 -0.74 13.01
CA ARG A 128 -2.62 0.41 13.79
C ARG A 128 -3.49 1.37 12.97
N GLY A 129 -3.42 1.35 11.63
CA GLY A 129 -4.33 2.13 10.78
C GLY A 129 -5.10 1.34 9.71
N GLU A 130 -5.00 0.01 9.66
CA GLU A 130 -5.66 -0.83 8.62
C GLU A 130 -7.17 -1.01 8.83
N SER A 131 -7.69 -0.72 10.03
CA SER A 131 -9.12 -0.80 10.34
C SER A 131 -9.97 -0.05 9.30
N LEU A 132 -9.64 1.20 8.97
CA LEU A 132 -10.45 2.04 8.07
C LEU A 132 -10.40 1.61 6.59
N ALA A 133 -9.22 1.32 6.04
CA ALA A 133 -9.06 1.04 4.61
C ALA A 133 -9.55 -0.35 4.20
N THR A 134 -9.47 -1.33 5.12
CA THR A 134 -9.98 -2.69 4.86
C THR A 134 -11.48 -2.81 5.10
N LEU A 135 -12.07 -1.93 5.93
CA LEU A 135 -13.51 -1.82 6.10
C LEU A 135 -14.19 -1.32 4.82
N ASP A 136 -13.63 -0.30 4.16
CA ASP A 136 -14.21 0.28 2.92
C ASP A 136 -14.18 -0.70 1.73
N ASP A 137 -13.07 -1.40 1.53
CA ASP A 137 -12.93 -2.41 0.46
C ASP A 137 -13.86 -3.62 0.69
N LYS A 138 -13.95 -4.10 1.94
CA LYS A 138 -14.89 -5.17 2.28
C LYS A 138 -16.35 -4.72 2.18
N ALA A 139 -16.67 -3.49 2.62
CA ALA A 139 -18.02 -2.95 2.54
C ALA A 139 -18.47 -2.71 1.09
N SER A 140 -17.59 -2.19 0.23
CA SER A 140 -17.87 -2.00 -1.19
C SER A 140 -18.05 -3.33 -1.92
N HIS A 141 -17.23 -4.33 -1.63
CA HIS A 141 -17.38 -5.69 -2.16
C HIS A 141 -18.70 -6.34 -1.70
N LEU A 142 -19.05 -6.22 -0.41
CA LEU A 142 -20.33 -6.72 0.13
C LEU A 142 -21.54 -5.99 -0.47
N SER A 143 -21.46 -4.67 -0.66
CA SER A 143 -22.50 -3.86 -1.30
C SER A 143 -22.71 -4.26 -2.76
N LEU A 144 -21.62 -4.45 -3.51
CA LEU A 144 -21.65 -4.95 -4.88
C LEU A 144 -22.31 -6.33 -4.96
N LEU A 145 -21.92 -7.24 -4.07
CA LEU A 145 -22.45 -8.61 -4.03
C LEU A 145 -23.94 -8.60 -3.66
N SER A 146 -24.34 -7.79 -2.67
CA SER A 146 -25.75 -7.63 -2.28
C SER A 146 -26.60 -7.08 -3.41
N ARG A 147 -26.06 -6.12 -4.17
CA ARG A 147 -26.72 -5.57 -5.35
C ARG A 147 -26.89 -6.63 -6.45
N ARG A 148 -25.86 -7.43 -6.72
CA ARG A 148 -25.95 -8.57 -7.65
C ARG A 148 -26.99 -9.60 -7.23
N TYR A 149 -27.00 -10.01 -5.96
CA TYR A 149 -28.02 -10.95 -5.46
C TYR A 149 -29.44 -10.42 -5.62
N ARG A 150 -29.66 -9.12 -5.38
CA ARG A 150 -30.96 -8.49 -5.60
C ARG A 150 -31.37 -8.53 -7.07
N ASP A 151 -30.45 -8.17 -7.96
CA ASP A 151 -30.71 -8.12 -9.40
C ASP A 151 -30.94 -9.54 -9.97
N ASP A 152 -30.17 -10.53 -9.53
CA ASP A 152 -30.34 -11.95 -9.88
C ASP A 152 -31.68 -12.51 -9.37
N ALA A 153 -32.06 -12.19 -8.13
CA ALA A 153 -33.36 -12.59 -7.57
C ALA A 153 -34.54 -11.97 -8.34
N ALA A 154 -34.43 -10.70 -8.75
CA ALA A 154 -35.44 -10.03 -9.57
C ALA A 154 -35.57 -10.68 -10.96
N TYR A 155 -34.45 -10.99 -11.60
CA TYR A 155 -34.42 -11.69 -12.89
C TYR A 155 -35.06 -13.09 -12.81
N LEU A 156 -34.73 -13.86 -11.78
CA LEU A 156 -35.33 -15.18 -11.54
C LEU A 156 -36.84 -15.08 -11.28
N ASN A 157 -37.28 -14.10 -10.50
CA ASN A 157 -38.70 -13.87 -10.24
C ASN A 157 -39.46 -13.55 -11.54
N LEU A 158 -38.94 -12.63 -12.36
CA LEU A 158 -39.51 -12.29 -13.65
C LEU A 158 -39.64 -13.51 -14.58
N ARG A 159 -38.59 -14.34 -14.66
CA ARG A 159 -38.59 -15.56 -15.46
C ARG A 159 -39.63 -16.56 -14.96
N SER A 160 -39.75 -16.75 -13.64
CA SER A 160 -40.75 -17.65 -13.06
C SER A 160 -42.19 -17.18 -13.32
N VAL A 161 -42.40 -15.86 -13.28
CA VAL A 161 -43.68 -15.22 -13.60
C VAL A 161 -44.05 -15.47 -15.07
N TYR A 162 -43.15 -15.18 -16.02
CA TYR A 162 -43.41 -15.43 -17.45
C TYR A 162 -43.69 -16.91 -17.74
N ALA A 163 -42.94 -17.82 -17.13
CA ALA A 163 -43.17 -19.26 -17.31
C ALA A 163 -44.57 -19.68 -16.83
N ARG A 164 -45.02 -19.16 -15.69
CA ARG A 164 -46.35 -19.46 -15.15
C ARG A 164 -47.48 -18.92 -16.03
N TYR A 165 -47.37 -17.67 -16.49
CA TYR A 165 -48.38 -17.06 -17.36
C TYR A 165 -48.39 -17.65 -18.77
N GLY A 166 -47.23 -18.06 -19.30
CA GLY A 166 -47.12 -18.70 -20.62
C GLY A 166 -47.96 -19.99 -20.71
N ILE A 167 -47.89 -20.85 -19.69
CA ILE A 167 -48.69 -22.09 -19.65
C ILE A 167 -50.19 -21.77 -19.61
N ALA A 168 -50.61 -20.80 -18.80
CA ALA A 168 -52.01 -20.39 -18.71
C ALA A 168 -52.54 -19.86 -20.06
N CYS A 169 -51.76 -19.03 -20.78
CA CYS A 169 -52.14 -18.53 -22.09
C CYS A 169 -52.33 -19.64 -23.13
N ILE A 170 -51.48 -20.67 -23.14
CA ILE A 170 -51.60 -21.80 -24.07
C ILE A 170 -52.90 -22.57 -23.83
N VAL A 171 -53.24 -22.84 -22.57
CA VAL A 171 -54.49 -23.53 -22.21
C VAL A 171 -55.71 -22.71 -22.64
N ILE A 172 -55.70 -21.40 -22.40
CA ILE A 172 -56.79 -20.51 -22.83
C ILE A 172 -56.93 -20.49 -24.35
N LEU A 173 -55.82 -20.41 -25.09
CA LEU A 173 -55.83 -20.46 -26.56
C LEU A 173 -56.39 -21.79 -27.10
N MET A 174 -55.99 -22.93 -26.52
CA MET A 174 -56.54 -24.23 -26.92
C MET A 174 -58.06 -24.31 -26.70
N LEU A 175 -58.54 -23.84 -25.55
CA LEU A 175 -59.99 -23.79 -25.26
C LEU A 175 -60.73 -22.88 -26.25
N PHE A 176 -60.18 -21.71 -26.55
CA PHE A 176 -60.78 -20.77 -27.49
C PHE A 176 -60.83 -21.35 -28.92
N CYS A 177 -59.75 -21.98 -29.38
CA CYS A 177 -59.71 -22.69 -30.66
C CYS A 177 -60.77 -23.80 -30.74
N TYR A 178 -60.93 -24.60 -29.68
CA TYR A 178 -61.93 -25.67 -29.63
C TYR A 178 -63.36 -25.12 -29.75
N ILE A 179 -63.69 -24.06 -29.00
CA ILE A 179 -65.01 -23.43 -29.05
C ILE A 179 -65.27 -22.85 -30.44
N TYR A 180 -64.28 -22.17 -31.04
CA TYR A 180 -64.39 -21.62 -32.38
C TYR A 180 -64.65 -22.71 -33.42
N PHE A 181 -63.91 -23.82 -33.37
CA PHE A 181 -64.08 -24.93 -34.31
C PHE A 181 -65.45 -25.61 -34.18
N LYS A 182 -65.97 -25.74 -32.95
CA LYS A 182 -67.29 -26.31 -32.68
C LYS A 182 -68.46 -25.40 -33.09
N PHE A 183 -68.26 -24.09 -33.11
CA PHE A 183 -69.32 -23.14 -33.48
C PHE A 183 -69.37 -22.87 -34.99
N LEU A 184 -68.24 -23.05 -35.69
CA LEU A 184 -68.14 -22.84 -37.14
C LEU A 184 -68.53 -24.08 -37.99
N TRP A 185 -68.69 -25.26 -37.37
CA TRP A 185 -69.08 -26.52 -38.02
C TRP A 185 -70.33 -27.09 -37.35
#